data_AF-A0A5C6Y6N6-F1
#
_entry.id   AF-A0A5C6Y6N6-F1
#
_cell.length_a   1.000
_cell.length_b   1.000
_cell.length_c   1.000
_cell.angle_alpha   90.00
_cell.angle_beta   90.00
_cell.angle_gamma   90.00
#
_symmetry.space_group_name_H-M   'P 1'
#
loop_
_entity.id
_entity.type
_entity.pdbx_description
1 polymer ?
#
loop_
_entity_poly.entity_id
_entity_poly.type
_entity_poly.pdbx_seq_one_letter_code
_entity_poly.pdbx_strand_id
1 'polypeptide(L)'
;MPFDDEFRSLLKALVFELIYLGFTPKLSQTLSSSSIRVNKIKNIIKSCKYGIHDLSRSKAMASGELPRFNMPYELGLDIGASEYGSTRLKTKRILILETERDHYQKVISDIVDQDIENHNDDPKTLITKVRNWFSANFPNDTIVGQSEIWIAYNQFIADLNNKFIAKIQ
;
A
#
# COMPACT_ATOMS: atom_id res chain seq x y z
N MET A 1 -3.61 1.18 5.16
CA MET A 1 -2.22 1.71 5.11
C MET A 1 -2.02 2.75 6.21
N PRO A 2 -0.78 3.08 6.61
CA PRO A 2 -0.52 4.20 7.51
C PRO A 2 -0.94 5.55 6.88
N PHE A 3 -1.23 6.53 7.73
CA PHE A 3 -1.66 7.88 7.32
C PHE A 3 -0.99 9.00 8.13
N ASP A 4 0.09 8.68 8.85
CA ASP A 4 0.91 9.70 9.53
C ASP A 4 1.68 10.56 8.52
N ASP A 5 2.17 11.70 8.99
CA ASP A 5 2.80 12.71 8.16
C ASP A 5 4.08 12.21 7.48
N GLU A 6 4.84 11.35 8.16
CA GLU A 6 6.05 10.73 7.64
C GLU A 6 5.74 9.77 6.48
N PHE A 7 4.63 9.03 6.56
CA PHE A 7 4.20 8.12 5.50
C PHE A 7 3.57 8.81 4.28
N ARG A 8 3.18 10.09 4.38
CA ARG A 8 2.45 10.79 3.30
C ARG A 8 3.19 10.78 1.96
N SER A 9 4.51 10.87 1.98
CA SER A 9 5.33 10.86 0.75
C SER A 9 5.24 9.52 0.03
N LEU A 10 5.25 8.41 0.78
CA LEU A 10 5.07 7.06 0.24
C LEU A 10 3.64 6.86 -0.26
N LEU A 11 2.64 7.27 0.51
CA LEU A 11 1.24 7.16 0.10
C LEU A 11 0.97 7.92 -1.20
N LYS A 12 1.53 9.13 -1.37
CA LYS A 12 1.43 9.91 -2.60
C LYS A 12 2.05 9.17 -3.78
N ALA A 13 3.25 8.64 -3.62
CA ALA A 13 3.93 7.87 -4.66
C ALA A 13 3.15 6.62 -5.06
N LEU A 14 2.66 5.85 -4.09
CA LEU A 14 1.83 4.67 -4.34
C LEU A 14 0.56 5.01 -5.12
N VAL A 15 -0.20 6.01 -4.63
CA VAL A 15 -1.47 6.39 -5.27
C VAL A 15 -1.23 6.93 -6.68
N PHE A 16 -0.18 7.74 -6.86
CA PHE A 16 0.21 8.23 -8.18
C PHE A 16 0.52 7.07 -9.12
N GLU A 17 1.38 6.15 -8.71
CA GLU A 17 1.79 5.00 -9.52
C GLU A 17 0.59 4.14 -9.91
N LEU A 18 -0.29 3.82 -8.96
CA LEU A 18 -1.50 3.03 -9.26
C LEU A 18 -2.37 3.72 -10.30
N ILE A 19 -2.57 5.04 -10.18
CA ILE A 19 -3.35 5.82 -11.17
C ILE A 19 -2.62 5.87 -12.52
N TYR A 20 -1.30 6.07 -12.51
CA TYR A 20 -0.47 6.13 -13.71
C TYR A 20 -0.53 4.81 -14.49
N LEU A 21 -0.59 3.67 -13.79
CA LEU A 21 -0.77 2.34 -14.36
C LEU A 21 -2.23 2.01 -14.71
N GLY A 22 -3.16 2.96 -14.58
CA GLY A 22 -4.56 2.82 -14.97
C GLY A 22 -5.47 2.15 -13.94
N PHE A 23 -5.00 1.96 -12.70
CA PHE A 23 -5.83 1.42 -11.61
C PHE A 23 -6.67 2.51 -10.93
N THR A 24 -7.75 2.08 -10.27
CA THR A 24 -8.58 2.93 -9.42
C THR A 24 -8.33 2.58 -7.94
N PRO A 25 -7.42 3.28 -7.24
CA PRO A 25 -7.08 2.97 -5.85
C PRO A 25 -8.27 3.22 -4.92
N LYS A 26 -8.48 2.32 -3.95
CA LYS A 26 -9.45 2.47 -2.87
C LYS A 26 -8.73 2.38 -1.53
N LEU A 27 -8.82 3.43 -0.72
CA LEU A 27 -8.11 3.55 0.55
C LEU A 27 -9.07 3.36 1.73
N SER A 28 -8.68 2.54 2.70
CA SER A 28 -9.36 2.41 4.00
C SER A 28 -9.01 3.61 4.89
N GLN A 29 -9.68 4.75 4.74
CA GLN A 29 -9.50 5.86 5.69
C GLN A 29 -10.16 5.57 7.04
N THR A 30 -9.45 5.86 8.13
CA THR A 30 -9.81 5.50 9.52
C THR A 30 -10.65 6.57 10.25
N LEU A 31 -11.49 7.33 9.55
CA LEU A 31 -12.21 8.49 10.12
C LEU A 31 -13.58 8.20 10.79
N SER A 32 -14.05 6.94 10.87
CA SER A 32 -15.39 6.62 11.42
C SER A 32 -15.39 5.57 12.55
N SER A 33 -16.48 5.49 13.32
CA SER A 33 -16.69 4.56 14.46
C SER A 33 -16.37 3.08 14.13
N SER A 34 -16.05 2.29 15.17
CA SER A 34 -15.39 0.97 15.05
C SER A 34 -16.15 -0.08 14.23
N SER A 35 -17.46 -0.27 14.45
CA SER A 35 -18.26 -1.26 13.72
C SER A 35 -18.49 -0.88 12.26
N ILE A 36 -18.72 0.40 12.00
CA ILE A 36 -18.86 0.96 10.64
C ILE A 36 -17.53 0.84 9.89
N ARG A 37 -16.40 0.97 10.57
CA ARG A 37 -15.05 0.90 9.98
C ARG A 37 -14.71 -0.48 9.44
N VAL A 38 -14.92 -1.53 10.24
CA VAL A 38 -14.61 -2.91 9.80
C VAL A 38 -15.45 -3.30 8.59
N ASN A 39 -16.74 -2.94 8.58
CA ASN A 39 -17.61 -3.22 7.43
C ASN A 39 -17.17 -2.45 6.16
N LYS A 40 -16.72 -1.20 6.30
CA LYS A 40 -16.13 -0.44 5.18
C LYS A 40 -14.89 -1.12 4.63
N ILE A 41 -13.98 -1.58 5.50
CA ILE A 41 -12.76 -2.32 5.10
C ILE A 41 -13.15 -3.58 4.33
N LYS A 42 -14.06 -4.40 4.88
CA LYS A 42 -14.58 -5.62 4.21
C LYS A 42 -15.19 -5.32 2.84
N ASN A 43 -15.94 -4.23 2.71
CA ASN A 43 -16.53 -3.81 1.44
C ASN A 43 -15.46 -3.38 0.42
N ILE A 44 -14.43 -2.65 0.86
CA ILE A 44 -13.28 -2.30 0.00
C ILE A 44 -12.58 -3.56 -0.47
N ILE A 45 -12.18 -4.45 0.45
CA ILE A 45 -11.54 -5.75 0.18
C ILE A 45 -12.35 -6.52 -0.87
N LYS A 46 -13.66 -6.70 -0.62
CA LYS A 46 -14.55 -7.41 -1.52
C LYS A 46 -14.56 -6.77 -2.91
N SER A 47 -14.52 -5.45 -3.01
CA SER A 47 -14.61 -4.74 -4.29
C SER A 47 -13.32 -4.72 -5.12
N CYS A 48 -12.17 -5.04 -4.52
CA CYS A 48 -10.86 -4.91 -5.17
C CYS A 48 -10.36 -6.27 -5.68
N LYS A 49 -9.74 -6.29 -6.87
CA LYS A 49 -9.06 -7.48 -7.42
C LYS A 49 -7.67 -7.70 -6.81
N TYR A 50 -7.03 -6.64 -6.33
CA TYR A 50 -5.71 -6.67 -5.71
C TYR A 50 -5.76 -6.05 -4.31
N GLY A 51 -4.89 -6.49 -3.41
CA GLY A 51 -4.65 -5.89 -2.10
C GLY A 51 -3.21 -5.39 -2.03
N ILE A 52 -2.99 -4.21 -1.46
CA ILE A 52 -1.64 -3.74 -1.10
C ILE A 52 -1.73 -3.30 0.36
N HIS A 53 -0.91 -3.90 1.21
CA HIS A 53 -0.89 -3.61 2.65
C HIS A 53 0.51 -3.23 3.08
N ASP A 54 0.61 -2.14 3.83
CA ASP A 54 1.88 -1.64 4.33
C ASP A 54 1.95 -1.82 5.85
N LEU A 55 2.92 -2.62 6.31
CA LEU A 55 3.07 -2.99 7.72
C LEU A 55 4.07 -2.11 8.47
N SER A 56 4.68 -1.11 7.82
CA SER A 56 5.79 -0.31 8.33
C SER A 56 5.56 0.43 9.64
N ARG A 57 4.29 0.65 10.01
CA ARG A 57 3.87 1.34 11.24
C ARG A 57 3.20 0.40 12.24
N SER A 58 3.44 -0.90 12.13
CA SER A 58 2.92 -1.93 13.06
C SER A 58 3.79 -2.13 14.30
N LYS A 59 4.77 -1.24 14.51
CA LYS A 59 5.66 -1.20 15.68
C LYS A 59 5.44 0.08 16.49
N ALA A 60 5.90 0.08 17.74
CA ALA A 60 6.02 1.31 18.51
C ALA A 60 7.08 2.20 17.85
N MET A 61 6.75 3.46 17.57
CA MET A 61 7.66 4.38 16.88
C MET A 61 8.52 5.18 17.87
N ALA A 62 8.08 5.30 19.11
CA ALA A 62 8.86 5.83 20.22
C ALA A 62 8.77 4.96 21.49
N SER A 63 9.72 5.15 22.41
CA SER A 63 9.71 4.47 23.70
C SER A 63 8.44 4.82 24.48
N GLY A 64 7.75 3.79 24.97
CA GLY A 64 6.48 3.94 25.70
C GLY A 64 5.23 4.05 24.82
N GLU A 65 5.37 4.08 23.49
CA GLU A 65 4.22 3.97 22.59
C GLU A 65 3.75 2.53 22.42
N LEU A 66 2.45 2.37 22.09
CA LEU A 66 1.87 1.08 21.76
C LEU A 66 1.92 0.84 20.24
N PRO A 67 2.18 -0.40 19.79
CA PRO A 67 2.16 -0.74 18.37
C PRO A 67 0.74 -0.61 17.79
N ARG A 68 0.66 -0.24 16.50
CA ARG A 68 -0.63 -0.14 15.78
C ARG A 68 -0.91 -1.45 15.03
N PHE A 69 -1.80 -2.28 15.57
CA PHE A 69 -2.16 -3.55 14.94
C PHE A 69 -3.25 -3.48 13.86
N ASN A 70 -3.72 -2.28 13.52
CA ASN A 70 -4.75 -2.12 12.48
C ASN A 70 -4.27 -2.64 11.12
N MET A 71 -3.00 -2.40 10.77
CA MET A 71 -2.44 -2.83 9.49
C MET A 71 -2.36 -4.36 9.37
N PRO A 72 -1.79 -5.10 10.34
CA PRO A 72 -1.86 -6.57 10.38
C PRO A 72 -3.28 -7.12 10.38
N TYR A 73 -4.20 -6.47 11.11
CA TYR A 73 -5.60 -6.87 11.15
C TYR A 73 -6.29 -6.75 9.79
N GLU A 74 -6.10 -5.63 9.08
CA GLU A 74 -6.62 -5.42 7.73
C GLU A 74 -6.06 -6.43 6.73
N LEU A 75 -4.76 -6.73 6.81
CA LEU A 75 -4.10 -7.75 6.01
C LEU A 75 -4.70 -9.14 6.26
N GLY A 76 -4.88 -9.53 7.54
CA GLY A 76 -5.47 -10.81 7.90
C GLY A 76 -6.90 -10.98 7.38
N LEU A 77 -7.71 -9.91 7.39
CA LEU A 77 -9.04 -9.93 6.77
C LEU A 77 -8.96 -10.14 5.25
N ASP A 78 -7.96 -9.57 4.58
CA ASP A 78 -7.80 -9.65 3.13
C ASP A 78 -7.30 -11.04 2.69
N ILE A 79 -6.31 -11.59 3.39
CA ILE A 79 -5.83 -12.97 3.19
C ILE A 79 -6.98 -13.96 3.45
N GLY A 80 -7.72 -13.79 4.54
CA GLY A 80 -8.88 -14.63 4.82
C GLY A 80 -9.96 -14.54 3.74
N ALA A 81 -10.14 -13.35 3.15
CA ALA A 81 -11.06 -13.16 2.03
C ALA A 81 -10.56 -13.83 0.74
N SER A 82 -9.25 -13.86 0.48
CA SER A 82 -8.70 -14.58 -0.67
C SER A 82 -8.78 -16.10 -0.50
N GLU A 83 -8.61 -16.62 0.71
CA GLU A 83 -8.64 -18.06 0.96
C GLU A 83 -10.07 -18.61 1.02
N TYR A 84 -10.92 -17.98 1.84
CA TYR A 84 -12.24 -18.50 2.21
C TYR A 84 -13.41 -17.79 1.52
N GLY A 85 -13.13 -16.75 0.73
CA GLY A 85 -14.16 -15.97 0.05
C GLY A 85 -14.75 -16.65 -1.19
N SER A 86 -15.61 -15.90 -1.89
CA SER A 86 -16.20 -16.32 -3.18
C SER A 86 -15.12 -16.65 -4.22
N THR A 87 -15.47 -17.41 -5.27
CA THR A 87 -14.56 -17.78 -6.38
C THR A 87 -13.77 -16.61 -6.95
N ARG A 88 -14.39 -15.42 -7.08
CA ARG A 88 -13.70 -14.21 -7.53
C ARG A 88 -12.56 -13.79 -6.59
N LEU A 89 -12.77 -13.87 -5.28
CA LEU A 89 -11.78 -13.48 -4.28
C LEU A 89 -10.62 -14.48 -4.17
N LYS A 90 -10.84 -15.75 -4.54
CA LYS A 90 -9.76 -16.75 -4.65
C LYS A 90 -8.69 -16.42 -5.69
N THR A 91 -9.00 -15.53 -6.63
CA THR A 91 -8.03 -15.02 -7.62
C THR A 91 -7.34 -13.72 -7.18
N LYS A 92 -7.66 -13.22 -5.98
CA LYS A 92 -7.11 -11.99 -5.45
C LYS A 92 -5.63 -12.17 -5.17
N ARG A 93 -4.83 -11.18 -5.55
CA ARG A 93 -3.39 -11.12 -5.28
C ARG A 93 -3.10 -10.00 -4.30
N ILE A 94 -2.21 -10.26 -3.35
CA ILE A 94 -1.91 -9.36 -2.23
C ILE A 94 -0.41 -9.08 -2.23
N LEU A 95 -0.05 -7.79 -2.30
CA LEU A 95 1.31 -7.30 -2.08
C LEU A 95 1.42 -6.80 -0.64
N ILE A 96 2.48 -7.19 0.05
CA ILE A 96 2.80 -6.68 1.38
C ILE A 96 4.05 -5.80 1.27
N LEU A 97 3.98 -4.62 1.88
CA LEU A 97 5.04 -3.63 1.93
C LEU A 97 5.51 -3.43 3.38
N GLU A 98 6.80 -3.15 3.54
CA GLU A 98 7.40 -2.92 4.85
C GLU A 98 8.64 -1.99 4.73
N THR A 99 8.97 -1.22 5.77
CA THR A 99 10.18 -0.39 5.75
C THR A 99 11.42 -1.28 5.80
N GLU A 100 11.52 -2.13 6.82
CA GLU A 100 12.74 -2.85 7.17
C GLU A 100 12.64 -4.34 6.85
N ARG A 101 13.73 -4.91 6.35
CA ARG A 101 13.84 -6.36 6.20
C ARG A 101 13.77 -7.04 7.57
N ASP A 102 13.15 -8.22 7.63
CA ASP A 102 13.13 -9.12 8.79
C ASP A 102 12.39 -8.61 10.05
N HIS A 103 11.81 -7.40 10.04
CA HIS A 103 10.94 -6.94 11.13
C HIS A 103 9.67 -7.79 11.23
N TYR A 104 8.99 -7.98 10.09
CA TYR A 104 7.75 -8.76 10.02
C TYR A 104 7.97 -10.25 10.37
N GLN A 105 9.14 -10.83 10.05
CA GLN A 105 9.46 -12.22 10.38
C GLN A 105 9.40 -12.48 11.89
N LYS A 106 9.71 -11.46 12.70
CA LYS A 106 9.69 -11.55 14.17
C LYS A 106 8.30 -11.38 14.76
N VAL A 107 7.36 -10.80 14.01
CA VAL A 107 6.04 -10.38 14.52
C VAL A 107 4.91 -11.23 13.93
N ILE A 108 5.04 -11.68 12.68
CA ILE A 108 4.08 -12.49 11.94
C ILE A 108 4.85 -13.47 11.04
N SER A 109 5.36 -14.56 11.61
CA SER A 109 6.13 -15.57 10.87
C SER A 109 5.32 -16.30 9.79
N ASP A 110 3.99 -16.33 9.95
CA ASP A 110 3.10 -17.10 9.06
C ASP A 110 2.93 -16.45 7.67
N ILE A 111 3.38 -15.22 7.48
CA ILE A 111 3.32 -14.50 6.19
C ILE A 111 4.67 -14.47 5.46
N VAL A 112 5.70 -15.17 5.97
CA VAL A 112 7.07 -15.09 5.45
C VAL A 112 7.20 -15.56 4.01
N ASP A 113 6.35 -16.50 3.58
CA ASP A 113 6.31 -17.02 2.22
C ASP A 113 5.45 -16.16 1.27
N GLN A 114 4.93 -15.01 1.71
CA GLN A 114 4.16 -14.09 0.86
C GLN A 114 5.08 -13.07 0.17
N ASP A 115 4.59 -12.46 -0.90
CA ASP A 115 5.27 -11.40 -1.66
C ASP A 115 5.46 -10.14 -0.79
N ILE A 116 6.50 -10.13 0.05
CA ILE A 116 6.86 -9.00 0.92
C ILE A 116 7.98 -8.22 0.28
N GLU A 117 7.73 -6.92 0.07
CA GLU A 117 8.67 -6.02 -0.56
C GLU A 117 9.03 -4.85 0.36
N ASN A 118 10.34 -4.57 0.46
CA ASN A 118 10.84 -3.50 1.31
C ASN A 118 11.03 -2.20 0.54
N HIS A 119 10.50 -1.10 1.09
CA HIS A 119 10.59 0.22 0.47
C HIS A 119 11.59 1.17 1.16
N ASN A 120 12.15 0.82 2.32
CA ASN A 120 13.16 1.62 3.04
C ASN A 120 12.73 3.08 3.31
N ASP A 121 11.43 3.33 3.49
CA ASP A 121 10.84 4.68 3.56
C ASP A 121 11.19 5.61 2.37
N ASP A 122 11.58 5.05 1.22
CA ASP A 122 11.93 5.79 0.01
C ASP A 122 10.87 5.66 -1.11
N PRO A 123 10.27 6.76 -1.58
CA PRO A 123 9.26 6.74 -2.65
C PRO A 123 9.74 6.10 -3.97
N LYS A 124 11.01 6.29 -4.34
CA LYS A 124 11.54 5.72 -5.60
C LYS A 124 11.67 4.20 -5.50
N THR A 125 12.13 3.72 -4.35
CA THR A 125 12.22 2.29 -4.03
C THR A 125 10.83 1.68 -4.00
N LEU A 126 9.87 2.31 -3.31
CA LEU A 126 8.46 1.89 -3.32
C LEU A 126 7.92 1.71 -4.75
N ILE A 127 8.08 2.72 -5.61
CA ILE A 127 7.67 2.64 -7.03
C ILE A 127 8.33 1.46 -7.74
N THR A 128 9.61 1.23 -7.48
CA THR A 128 10.33 0.09 -8.07
C THR A 128 9.70 -1.23 -7.65
N LYS A 129 9.40 -1.39 -6.37
CA LYS A 129 8.84 -2.62 -5.81
C LYS A 129 7.43 -2.91 -6.30
N VAL A 130 6.56 -1.91 -6.26
CA VAL A 130 5.17 -2.04 -6.69
C VAL A 130 5.10 -2.34 -8.19
N ARG A 131 5.82 -1.58 -9.03
CA ARG A 131 5.94 -1.86 -10.47
C ARG A 131 6.42 -3.28 -10.76
N ASN A 132 7.45 -3.76 -10.05
CA ASN A 132 7.99 -5.09 -10.28
C ASN A 132 7.00 -6.19 -9.88
N TRP A 133 6.29 -5.99 -8.77
CA TRP A 133 5.22 -6.89 -8.36
C TRP A 133 4.11 -6.95 -9.43
N PHE A 134 3.68 -5.82 -9.98
CA PHE A 134 2.74 -5.82 -11.12
C PHE A 134 3.33 -6.57 -12.32
N SER A 135 4.58 -6.30 -12.71
CA SER A 135 5.24 -6.98 -13.82
C SER A 135 5.30 -8.50 -13.65
N ALA A 136 5.51 -8.99 -12.42
CA ALA A 136 5.54 -10.43 -12.12
C ALA A 136 4.14 -11.05 -12.13
N ASN A 137 3.13 -10.28 -11.72
CA ASN A 137 1.75 -10.76 -11.58
C ASN A 137 0.93 -10.62 -12.88
N PHE A 138 1.38 -9.80 -13.83
CA PHE A 138 0.77 -9.55 -15.14
C PHE A 138 1.78 -9.73 -16.28
N PRO A 139 2.32 -10.95 -16.49
CA PRO A 139 3.41 -11.17 -17.45
C PRO A 139 3.02 -10.92 -18.92
N ASN A 140 1.73 -10.90 -19.23
CA ASN A 140 1.21 -10.61 -20.57
C ASN A 140 1.01 -9.10 -20.82
N ASP A 141 1.09 -8.27 -19.78
CA ASP A 141 0.92 -6.83 -19.88
C ASP A 141 2.29 -6.15 -19.91
N THR A 142 2.48 -5.23 -20.84
CA THR A 142 3.72 -4.42 -20.86
C THR A 142 3.60 -3.32 -19.82
N ILE A 143 4.23 -3.53 -18.66
CA ILE A 143 4.33 -2.51 -17.61
C ILE A 143 5.53 -1.60 -17.91
N VAL A 144 5.30 -0.29 -17.97
CA VAL A 144 6.34 0.73 -18.22
C VAL A 144 7.52 0.61 -17.25
N GLY A 145 8.66 1.18 -17.65
CA GLY A 145 9.88 1.16 -16.84
C GLY A 145 9.75 2.00 -15.57
N GLN A 146 10.43 1.56 -14.51
CA GLN A 146 10.51 2.29 -13.23
C GLN A 146 10.91 3.76 -13.42
N SER A 147 11.88 4.03 -14.28
CA SER A 147 12.40 5.38 -14.50
C SER A 147 11.37 6.32 -15.12
N GLU A 148 10.50 5.79 -15.98
CA GLU A 148 9.42 6.57 -16.59
C GLU A 148 8.40 7.00 -15.53
N ILE A 149 7.93 6.05 -14.71
CA ILE A 149 7.01 6.33 -13.60
C ILE A 149 7.64 7.36 -12.63
N TRP A 150 8.92 7.19 -12.31
CA TRP A 150 9.64 8.10 -11.41
C TRP A 150 9.75 9.53 -11.96
N ILE A 151 10.05 9.69 -13.25
CA ILE A 151 10.09 11.00 -13.90
C ILE A 151 8.71 11.66 -13.84
N ALA A 152 7.66 10.91 -14.22
CA ALA A 152 6.29 11.41 -14.19
C ALA A 152 5.84 11.81 -12.78
N TYR A 153 6.21 11.02 -11.76
CA TYR A 153 5.92 11.33 -10.36
C TYR A 153 6.58 12.64 -9.92
N ASN A 154 7.85 12.85 -10.24
CA ASN A 154 8.55 14.09 -9.87
C ASN A 154 7.95 15.31 -10.57
N GLN A 155 7.57 15.19 -11.84
CA GLN A 155 6.88 16.24 -12.56
C GLN A 155 5.55 16.58 -11.90
N PHE A 156 4.75 15.57 -11.56
CA PHE A 156 3.48 15.75 -10.84
C PHE A 156 3.66 16.47 -9.51
N ILE A 157 4.67 16.09 -8.71
CA ILE A 157 4.95 16.74 -7.42
C ILE A 157 5.39 18.19 -7.61
N ALA A 158 6.24 18.47 -8.59
CA ALA A 158 6.66 19.84 -8.92
C ALA A 158 5.46 20.72 -9.29
N ASP A 159 4.59 20.22 -10.17
CA ASP A 159 3.39 20.94 -10.62
C ASP A 159 2.39 21.17 -9.48
N LEU A 160 2.22 20.18 -8.60
CA LEU A 160 1.35 20.28 -7.44
C LEU A 160 1.84 21.35 -6.46
N ASN A 161 3.15 21.41 -6.21
CA ASN A 161 3.76 22.43 -5.36
C ASN A 161 3.65 23.83 -5.98
N ASN A 162 3.91 23.97 -7.28
CA ASN A 162 3.78 25.24 -7.99
C ASN A 162 2.35 25.80 -7.93
N LYS A 163 1.34 24.94 -8.14
CA LYS A 163 -0.07 25.32 -8.02
C LYS A 163 -0.47 25.71 -6.59
N PHE A 164 0.16 25.13 -5.58
CA PHE A 164 -0.08 25.49 -4.19
C PHE A 164 0.50 26.87 -3.86
N ILE A 165 1.73 27.15 -4.28
CA ILE A 165 2.38 28.46 -4.11
C ILE A 165 1.58 29.57 -4.80
N ALA A 166 1.13 29.32 -6.03
CA ALA A 166 0.33 30.29 -6.80
C ALA A 166 -1.06 30.60 -6.20
N LYS A 167 -1.54 29.83 -5.21
CA LYS A 167 -2.80 30.09 -4.49
C LYS A 167 -2.63 30.89 -3.21
N ILE A 168 -1.40 31.10 -2.74
CA ILE A 168 -1.07 31.79 -1.49
C ILE A 168 -0.46 33.18 -1.75
N GLN A 169 -0.15 33.47 -3.02
CA GLN A 169 0.17 34.80 -3.53
C GLN A 169 -1.10 35.48 -4.04
#